data_AF-A0A2H0Z9N8-F1
#
_entry.id   AF-A0A2H0Z9N8-F1
#
_cell.length_a   1.000
_cell.length_b   1.000
_cell.length_c   1.000
_cell.angle_alpha   90.00
_cell.angle_beta   90.00
_cell.angle_gamma   90.00
#
_symmetry.space_group_name_H-M   'P 1'
#
loop_
_entity.id
_entity.type
_entity.pdbx_description
1 polymer ?
#
loop_
_entity_poly.entity_id
_entity_poly.type
_entity_poly.pdbx_seq_one_letter_code
_entity_poly.pdbx_strand_id
1 'polypeptide(L)'
;DRNGDGICDTWEEEARKAAEEAKKKPVAPDGLRSGTIAPSLASAPDKGEIKSPAPKIPESFYEKLRKFSLIPLLSAVLLLVVLSEILKAKIPKYLLFHRDIWNWLLFLSFFSCALGGIFLYFGFFPEYKNFLFRLHLWGGFISFIAGSYHFLERYRCMTPFKKCL
;
A
#
# COMPACT_ATOMS: atom_id res chain seq x y z
N ASP A 1 6.14 -35.07 9.85
CA ASP A 1 4.82 -35.04 9.22
C ASP A 1 4.35 -33.62 8.97
N ARG A 2 3.98 -33.37 7.71
CA ARG A 2 3.52 -32.08 7.18
C ARG A 2 2.06 -31.90 7.56
N ASN A 3 1.74 -30.86 8.30
CA ASN A 3 0.39 -30.31 8.37
C ASN A 3 0.55 -28.79 8.21
N GLY A 4 0.57 -28.36 6.96
CA GLY A 4 0.59 -26.96 6.56
C GLY A 4 -0.84 -26.57 6.23
N ASP A 5 -1.34 -25.59 6.98
CA ASP A 5 -2.72 -25.16 6.99
C ASP A 5 -3.07 -24.57 5.61
N GLY A 6 -3.86 -25.31 4.82
CA GLY A 6 -4.26 -25.03 3.43
C GLY A 6 -5.19 -23.82 3.26
N ILE A 7 -4.95 -22.74 4.00
CA ILE A 7 -5.72 -21.49 3.95
C ILE A 7 -5.14 -20.55 2.87
N CYS A 8 -3.88 -20.72 2.48
CA CYS A 8 -3.25 -19.90 1.43
C CYS A 8 -3.64 -20.32 0.00
N ASP A 9 -4.24 -21.49 -0.20
CA ASP A 9 -4.50 -22.04 -1.54
C ASP A 9 -5.83 -21.58 -2.15
N THR A 10 -6.74 -21.02 -1.36
CA THR A 10 -8.10 -20.68 -1.82
C THR A 10 -8.12 -19.51 -2.79
N TRP A 11 -7.30 -18.48 -2.55
CA TRP A 11 -7.23 -17.29 -3.40
C TRP A 11 -6.57 -17.55 -4.75
N GLU A 12 -5.52 -18.38 -4.79
CA GLU A 12 -4.89 -18.78 -6.05
C GLU A 12 -5.82 -19.64 -6.90
N GLU A 13 -6.63 -20.49 -6.28
CA GLU A 13 -7.59 -21.34 -6.98
C GLU A 13 -8.77 -20.54 -7.54
N GLU A 14 -9.29 -19.55 -6.80
CA GLU A 14 -10.33 -18.63 -7.28
C GLU A 14 -9.82 -17.75 -8.45
N ALA A 15 -8.60 -17.22 -8.36
CA ALA A 15 -7.99 -16.44 -9.44
C ALA A 15 -7.81 -17.28 -10.72
N ARG A 16 -7.46 -18.57 -10.58
CA ARG A 16 -7.32 -19.48 -11.71
C ARG A 16 -8.65 -19.79 -12.38
N LYS A 17 -9.72 -19.98 -11.59
CA LYS A 17 -11.09 -20.22 -12.10
C LYS A 17 -11.63 -19.00 -12.86
N ALA A 18 -11.45 -17.79 -12.32
CA ALA A 18 -11.85 -16.55 -13.00
C ALA A 18 -11.12 -16.33 -14.34
N ALA A 19 -9.83 -16.69 -14.41
CA ALA A 19 -9.03 -16.59 -15.64
C ALA A 19 -9.45 -17.62 -16.71
N GLU A 20 -9.88 -18.82 -16.33
CA GLU A 20 -10.42 -19.80 -17.27
C GLU A 20 -11.81 -19.40 -17.78
N GLU A 21 -12.64 -18.78 -16.95
CA GLU A 21 -13.98 -18.31 -17.34
C GLU A 21 -13.90 -17.15 -18.35
N ALA A 22 -12.92 -16.25 -18.17
CA ALA A 22 -12.62 -15.19 -19.13
C ALA A 22 -12.15 -15.71 -20.50
N LYS A 23 -11.51 -16.89 -20.56
CA LYS A 23 -11.10 -17.53 -21.82
C LYS A 23 -12.24 -18.24 -22.56
N LYS A 24 -13.35 -18.54 -21.87
CA LYS A 24 -14.49 -19.28 -22.46
C LYS A 24 -15.55 -18.40 -23.11
N LYS A 25 -15.47 -17.06 -23.03
CA LYS A 25 -16.39 -16.20 -23.80
C LYS A 25 -15.92 -16.07 -25.26
N PRO A 26 -16.63 -16.65 -26.23
CA PRO A 26 -16.40 -16.32 -27.63
C PRO A 26 -17.08 -14.97 -27.90
N VAL A 27 -16.30 -13.95 -28.19
CA VAL A 27 -16.82 -12.73 -28.81
C VAL A 27 -16.66 -12.89 -30.32
N ALA A 28 -17.77 -13.15 -31.00
CA ALA A 28 -17.99 -12.94 -32.43
C ALA A 28 -19.49 -13.02 -32.73
N PRO A 29 -20.01 -12.44 -33.82
CA PRO A 29 -19.55 -11.31 -34.62
C PRO A 29 -20.67 -10.26 -34.87
N ASP A 30 -20.33 -9.26 -35.69
CA ASP A 30 -21.14 -8.18 -36.25
C ASP A 30 -22.58 -8.52 -36.66
N GLY A 31 -23.46 -7.52 -36.49
CA GLY A 31 -24.88 -7.57 -36.89
C GLY A 31 -25.47 -6.19 -37.20
N LEU A 32 -24.96 -5.57 -38.27
CA LEU A 32 -25.64 -4.69 -39.24
C LEU A 32 -27.12 -4.28 -38.95
N ARG A 33 -27.39 -2.98 -38.81
CA ARG A 33 -28.67 -2.43 -39.30
C ARG A 33 -28.51 -1.03 -39.89
N SER A 34 -28.69 -0.99 -41.21
CA SER A 34 -28.76 0.15 -42.11
C SER A 34 -30.00 1.01 -41.83
N GLY A 35 -29.85 2.33 -42.02
CA GLY A 35 -30.92 3.32 -41.95
C GLY A 35 -30.47 4.65 -42.56
N THR A 36 -30.54 4.74 -43.88
CA THR A 36 -30.30 5.94 -44.71
C THR A 36 -31.47 6.91 -44.65
N ILE A 37 -31.25 8.19 -44.30
CA ILE A 37 -31.99 9.34 -44.87
C ILE A 37 -31.03 10.55 -45.05
N ALA A 38 -30.87 10.92 -46.32
CA ALA A 38 -30.59 12.19 -47.03
C ALA A 38 -30.25 13.54 -46.32
N PRO A 39 -29.68 14.50 -47.09
CA PRO A 39 -28.71 15.48 -46.64
C PRO A 39 -29.30 16.87 -46.31
N SER A 40 -28.75 17.55 -45.30
CA SER A 40 -28.86 19.01 -45.19
C SER A 40 -27.49 19.67 -45.18
N LEU A 41 -27.35 20.53 -46.18
CA LEU A 41 -26.29 21.49 -46.44
C LEU A 41 -26.05 22.44 -45.24
N ALA A 42 -24.84 22.99 -45.19
CA ALA A 42 -24.41 24.16 -44.40
C ALA A 42 -24.00 23.91 -42.93
N SER A 43 -22.70 23.69 -42.73
CA SER A 43 -21.79 24.71 -42.21
C SER A 43 -20.46 24.03 -41.88
N ALA A 44 -19.36 24.49 -42.48
CA ALA A 44 -18.02 23.97 -42.19
C ALA A 44 -17.69 24.21 -40.71
N PRO A 45 -17.47 23.15 -39.89
CA PRO A 45 -16.88 23.34 -38.59
C PRO A 45 -15.39 23.59 -38.78
N ASP A 46 -14.95 24.67 -38.15
CA ASP A 46 -13.57 25.05 -37.92
C ASP A 46 -12.69 23.83 -37.64
N LYS A 47 -11.50 23.79 -38.25
CA LYS A 47 -10.51 22.71 -38.10
C LYS A 47 -9.95 22.76 -36.68
N GLY A 48 -10.72 22.24 -35.73
CA GLY A 48 -10.26 21.93 -34.40
C GLY A 48 -9.14 20.90 -34.53
N GLU A 49 -7.90 21.34 -34.28
CA GLU A 49 -6.76 20.47 -34.06
C GLU A 49 -7.17 19.38 -33.06
N ILE A 50 -7.34 18.15 -33.55
CA ILE A 50 -7.41 16.97 -32.70
C ILE A 50 -5.99 16.81 -32.14
N LYS A 51 -5.72 17.48 -31.01
CA LYS A 51 -4.55 17.22 -30.17
C LYS A 51 -4.69 15.78 -29.68
N SER A 52 -4.04 14.88 -30.42
CA SER A 52 -3.86 13.48 -30.03
C SER A 52 -3.43 13.44 -28.56
N PRO A 53 -4.17 12.73 -27.67
CA PRO A 53 -3.80 12.67 -26.27
C PRO A 53 -2.42 12.03 -26.18
N ALA A 54 -1.44 12.84 -25.76
CA ALA A 54 -0.06 12.39 -25.62
C ALA A 54 -0.02 11.08 -24.82
N PRO A 55 0.78 10.07 -25.24
CA PRO A 55 0.87 8.80 -24.55
C PRO A 55 1.31 9.05 -23.11
N LYS A 56 0.46 8.64 -22.15
CA LYS A 56 0.79 8.69 -20.72
C LYS A 56 1.96 7.75 -20.49
N ILE A 57 3.16 8.33 -20.37
CA ILE A 57 4.37 7.60 -20.02
C ILE A 57 4.08 6.86 -18.69
N PRO A 58 4.31 5.54 -18.61
CA PRO A 58 4.05 4.79 -17.39
C PRO A 58 4.89 5.40 -16.26
N GLU A 59 4.22 5.96 -15.25
CA GLU A 59 4.91 6.60 -14.13
C GLU A 59 5.85 5.59 -13.45
N SER A 60 7.10 6.00 -13.28
CA SER A 60 8.10 5.18 -12.60
C SER A 60 7.68 4.92 -11.16
N PHE A 61 8.02 3.74 -10.62
CA PHE A 61 7.73 3.37 -9.23
C PHE A 61 8.22 4.44 -8.23
N TYR A 62 9.33 5.09 -8.54
CA TYR A 62 9.91 6.17 -7.74
C TYR A 62 9.00 7.40 -7.63
N GLU A 63 8.31 7.78 -8.70
CA GLU A 63 7.35 8.88 -8.66
C GLU A 63 6.14 8.56 -7.80
N LYS A 64 5.66 7.31 -7.83
CA LYS A 64 4.60 6.85 -6.92
C LYS A 64 5.06 6.95 -5.47
N LEU A 65 6.26 6.45 -5.14
CA LEU A 65 6.81 6.56 -3.79
C LEU A 65 6.95 8.00 -3.30
N ARG A 66 7.40 8.90 -4.18
CA ARG A 66 7.54 10.34 -3.87
C ARG A 66 6.19 11.01 -3.67
N LYS A 67 5.17 10.69 -4.48
CA LYS A 67 3.81 11.24 -4.35
C LYS A 67 3.15 10.90 -3.01
N PHE A 68 3.46 9.73 -2.45
CA PHE A 68 2.94 9.31 -1.14
C PHE A 68 3.85 9.70 0.03
N SER A 69 4.90 10.50 -0.21
CA SER A 69 5.87 10.94 0.80
C SER A 69 6.51 9.78 1.58
N LEU A 70 6.63 8.61 0.96
CA LEU A 70 7.22 7.43 1.60
C LEU A 70 8.73 7.59 1.84
N ILE A 71 9.44 8.24 0.91
CA ILE A 71 10.89 8.50 1.02
C ILE A 71 11.22 9.40 2.23
N PRO A 72 10.61 10.60 2.38
CA PRO A 72 10.87 11.43 3.56
C PRO A 72 10.37 10.79 4.86
N LEU A 73 9.30 9.99 4.81
CA LEU A 73 8.85 9.23 5.98
C LEU A 73 9.88 8.18 6.38
N LEU A 74 10.42 7.42 5.43
CA LEU A 74 11.47 6.43 5.68
C LEU A 74 12.72 7.09 6.26
N SER A 75 13.18 8.21 5.68
CA SER A 75 14.36 8.90 6.20
C SER A 75 14.12 9.44 7.63
N ALA A 76 12.92 9.96 7.92
CA ALA A 76 12.57 10.41 9.27
C ALA A 76 12.54 9.26 10.29
N VAL A 77 11.93 8.13 9.94
CA VAL A 77 11.88 6.95 10.84
C VAL A 77 13.27 6.37 11.05
N LEU A 78 14.09 6.25 10.01
CA LEU A 78 15.47 5.78 10.14
C LEU A 78 16.30 6.72 11.02
N LEU A 79 16.17 8.03 10.83
CA LEU A 79 16.85 9.01 11.66
C LEU A 79 16.42 8.89 13.13
N LEU A 80 15.13 8.68 13.40
CA LEU A 80 14.60 8.45 14.74
C LEU A 80 15.20 7.18 15.38
N VAL A 81 15.31 6.08 14.64
CA VAL A 81 15.96 4.84 15.09
C VAL A 81 17.44 5.08 15.45
N VAL A 82 18.17 5.80 14.60
CA VAL A 82 19.59 6.11 14.87
C VAL A 82 19.74 7.00 16.09
N LEU A 83 18.92 8.04 16.22
CA LEU A 83 18.90 8.92 17.40
C LEU A 83 18.57 8.14 18.68
N SER A 84 17.60 7.22 18.62
CA SER A 84 17.20 6.44 19.78
C SER A 84 18.31 5.50 20.25
N GLU A 85 19.05 4.87 19.33
CA GLU A 85 20.24 4.06 19.66
C GLU A 85 21.36 4.90 20.28
N ILE A 86 21.63 6.10 19.74
CA ILE A 86 22.65 7.01 20.30
C ILE A 86 22.28 7.43 21.74
N LEU A 87 21.01 7.76 21.98
CA LEU A 87 20.53 8.15 23.31
C LEU A 87 20.60 6.98 24.30
N LYS A 88 20.24 5.77 23.85
CA LYS A 88 20.36 4.53 24.65
C LYS A 88 21.80 4.27 25.05
N ALA A 89 22.76 4.47 24.14
CA ALA A 89 24.18 4.28 24.41
C ALA A 89 24.76 5.32 25.38
N LYS A 90 24.31 6.59 25.30
CA LYS A 90 24.85 7.67 26.14
C LYS A 90 24.23 7.74 27.52
N ILE A 91 22.95 7.36 27.68
CA ILE A 91 22.24 7.57 28.94
C ILE A 91 21.45 6.32 29.38
N PRO A 92 22.06 5.43 30.18
CA PRO A 92 21.45 4.15 30.55
C PRO A 92 20.17 4.29 31.39
N LYS A 93 19.93 5.43 32.05
CA LYS A 93 18.67 5.71 32.77
C LYS A 93 17.44 5.76 31.85
N TYR A 94 17.63 5.97 30.55
CA TYR A 94 16.54 6.07 29.58
C TYR A 94 16.12 4.72 29.00
N LEU A 95 16.71 3.59 29.42
CA LEU A 95 16.43 2.27 28.84
C LEU A 95 14.96 1.86 28.99
N LEU A 96 14.36 2.09 30.16
CA LEU A 96 12.94 1.81 30.41
C LEU A 96 12.02 2.76 29.64
N PHE A 97 12.31 4.06 29.71
CA PHE A 97 11.54 5.09 28.99
C PHE A 97 11.59 4.90 27.46
N HIS A 98 12.75 4.51 26.94
CA HIS A 98 12.95 4.17 25.54
C HIS A 98 12.05 3.01 25.11
N ARG A 99 12.01 1.93 25.90
CA ARG A 99 11.16 0.77 25.61
C ARG A 99 9.68 1.16 25.58
N ASP A 100 9.24 1.98 26.52
CA ASP A 100 7.86 2.42 26.60
C ASP A 100 7.48 3.32 25.43
N ILE A 101 8.36 4.25 25.02
CA ILE A 101 8.14 5.07 23.82
C ILE A 101 7.96 4.22 22.57
N TRP A 102 8.85 3.25 22.33
CA TRP A 102 8.77 2.42 21.13
C TRP A 102 7.52 1.53 21.14
N ASN A 103 7.11 1.03 22.31
CA ASN A 103 5.85 0.30 22.46
C ASN A 103 4.64 1.19 22.12
N TRP A 104 4.61 2.43 22.63
CA TRP A 104 3.55 3.39 22.33
C TRP A 104 3.53 3.78 20.85
N LEU A 105 4.70 3.99 20.25
CA LEU A 105 4.83 4.29 18.82
C LEU A 105 4.30 3.13 17.96
N LEU A 106 4.67 1.89 18.31
CA LEU A 106 4.17 0.69 17.64
C LEU A 106 2.65 0.55 17.80
N PHE A 107 2.14 0.75 19.01
CA PHE A 107 0.70 0.67 19.27
C PHE A 107 -0.09 1.72 18.48
N LEU A 108 0.33 2.98 18.50
CA LEU A 108 -0.35 4.08 17.82
C LEU A 108 -0.28 3.93 16.28
N SER A 109 0.86 3.52 15.75
CA SER A 109 1.02 3.25 14.31
C SER A 109 0.18 2.05 13.87
N PHE A 110 0.11 0.98 14.67
CA PHE A 110 -0.73 -0.17 14.38
C PHE A 110 -2.22 0.18 14.44
N PHE A 111 -2.63 0.89 15.50
CA PHE A 111 -4.02 1.30 15.70
C PHE A 111 -4.51 2.23 14.57
N SER A 112 -3.72 3.25 14.22
CA SER A 112 -4.05 4.14 13.10
C SER A 112 -4.09 3.40 11.75
N CYS A 113 -3.17 2.45 11.54
CA CYS A 113 -3.19 1.58 10.37
C CYS A 113 -4.47 0.73 10.30
N ALA A 114 -4.81 0.03 11.39
CA ALA A 114 -5.98 -0.83 11.47
C ALA A 114 -7.27 -0.03 11.24
N LEU A 115 -7.43 1.12 11.92
CA LEU A 115 -8.58 2.00 11.71
C LEU A 115 -8.67 2.51 10.27
N GLY A 116 -7.55 2.96 9.70
CA GLY A 116 -7.50 3.39 8.30
C GLY A 116 -7.91 2.28 7.34
N GLY A 117 -7.45 1.04 7.58
CA GLY A 117 -7.82 -0.14 6.80
C GLY A 117 -9.31 -0.47 6.91
N ILE A 118 -9.87 -0.44 8.12
CA ILE A 118 -11.30 -0.68 8.37
C ILE A 118 -12.15 0.37 7.65
N PHE A 119 -11.82 1.66 7.78
CA PHE A 119 -12.58 2.72 7.12
C PHE A 119 -12.51 2.62 5.60
N LEU A 120 -11.35 2.26 5.03
CA LEU A 120 -11.22 2.03 3.60
C LEU A 120 -11.99 0.79 3.12
N TYR A 121 -11.97 -0.29 3.90
CA TYR A 121 -12.62 -1.56 3.54
C TYR A 121 -14.13 -1.41 3.46
N PHE A 122 -14.74 -0.76 4.45
CA PHE A 122 -16.19 -0.50 4.47
C PHE A 122 -16.61 0.73 3.66
N GLY A 123 -15.65 1.51 3.14
CA GLY A 123 -15.96 2.72 2.38
C GLY A 123 -16.55 3.84 3.23
N PHE A 124 -16.23 3.88 4.53
CA PHE A 124 -16.65 4.97 5.41
C PHE A 124 -15.94 6.27 4.98
N PHE A 125 -16.73 7.32 4.72
CA PHE A 125 -16.26 8.65 4.33
C PHE A 125 -15.49 8.70 2.98
N PRO A 126 -16.19 8.55 1.84
CA PRO A 126 -15.56 8.57 0.52
C PRO A 126 -14.80 9.88 0.22
N GLU A 127 -15.22 11.00 0.81
CA GLU A 127 -14.57 12.31 0.69
C GLU A 127 -13.13 12.29 1.24
N TYR A 128 -12.85 11.43 2.22
CA TYR A 128 -11.56 11.32 2.89
C TYR A 128 -10.75 10.09 2.46
N LYS A 129 -11.17 9.37 1.42
CA LYS A 129 -10.50 8.13 0.96
C LYS A 129 -8.99 8.28 0.75
N ASN A 130 -8.56 9.38 0.13
CA ASN A 130 -7.13 9.63 -0.11
C ASN A 130 -6.34 9.85 1.19
N PHE A 131 -6.96 10.52 2.17
CA PHE A 131 -6.35 10.74 3.48
C PHE A 131 -6.27 9.43 4.27
N LEU A 132 -7.35 8.66 4.34
CA LEU A 132 -7.38 7.35 4.99
C LEU A 132 -6.39 6.38 4.37
N PHE A 133 -6.26 6.37 3.05
CA PHE A 133 -5.26 5.58 2.33
C PHE A 133 -3.83 5.97 2.72
N ARG A 134 -3.53 7.27 2.79
CA ARG A 134 -2.21 7.74 3.25
C ARG A 134 -1.96 7.36 4.71
N LEU A 135 -2.95 7.54 5.58
CA LEU A 135 -2.84 7.19 7.00
C LEU A 135 -2.59 5.69 7.19
N HIS A 136 -3.33 4.84 6.48
CA HIS A 136 -3.15 3.39 6.51
C HIS A 136 -1.75 2.99 6.03
N LEU A 137 -1.32 3.54 4.90
CA LEU A 137 -0.01 3.27 4.32
C LEU A 137 1.14 3.72 5.24
N TRP A 138 1.06 4.94 5.80
CA TRP A 138 2.07 5.48 6.71
C TRP A 138 2.09 4.71 8.03
N GLY A 139 0.93 4.44 8.62
CA GLY A 139 0.81 3.66 9.85
C GLY A 139 1.37 2.25 9.67
N GLY A 140 1.05 1.58 8.57
CA GLY A 140 1.58 0.26 8.24
C GLY A 140 3.10 0.27 8.08
N PHE A 141 3.64 1.28 7.39
CA PHE A 141 5.08 1.42 7.20
C PHE A 141 5.85 1.67 8.51
N ILE A 142 5.35 2.59 9.35
CA ILE A 142 5.94 2.86 10.67
C ILE A 142 5.85 1.60 11.54
N SER A 143 4.70 0.91 11.55
CA SER A 143 4.50 -0.33 12.30
C SER A 143 5.47 -1.42 11.86
N PHE A 144 5.70 -1.55 10.55
CA PHE A 144 6.63 -2.52 9.99
C PHE A 144 8.06 -2.26 10.46
N ILE A 145 8.53 -1.01 10.41
CA ILE A 145 9.89 -0.65 10.85
C ILE A 145 10.03 -0.82 12.37
N ALA A 146 9.10 -0.27 13.16
CA ALA A 146 9.13 -0.38 14.62
C ALA A 146 9.01 -1.84 15.07
N GLY A 147 8.16 -2.63 14.41
CA GLY A 147 8.00 -4.06 14.64
C GLY A 147 9.26 -4.84 14.30
N SER A 148 9.91 -4.53 13.17
CA SER A 148 11.19 -5.15 12.78
C SER A 148 12.30 -4.82 13.78
N TYR A 149 12.37 -3.57 14.23
CA TYR A 149 13.31 -3.14 15.27
C TYR A 149 13.11 -3.93 16.57
N HIS A 150 11.86 -4.02 17.06
CA HIS A 150 11.53 -4.80 18.25
C HIS A 150 11.78 -6.30 18.08
N PHE A 151 11.48 -6.85 16.91
CA PHE A 151 11.76 -8.24 16.58
C PHE A 151 13.27 -8.50 16.68
N LEU A 152 14.10 -7.68 16.06
CA LEU A 152 15.56 -7.81 16.12
C LEU A 152 16.10 -7.68 17.56
N GLU A 153 15.55 -6.75 18.36
CA GLU A 153 15.94 -6.58 19.75
C GLU A 153 15.59 -7.83 20.60
N ARG A 154 14.37 -8.37 20.45
CA ARG A 154 13.91 -9.54 21.22
C ARG A 154 14.42 -10.87 20.69
N TYR A 155 14.72 -10.96 19.40
CA TYR A 155 15.28 -12.17 18.78
C TYR A 155 16.62 -12.55 19.42
N ARG A 156 17.40 -11.56 19.88
CA ARG A 156 18.63 -11.78 20.66
C ARG A 156 18.38 -12.49 22.00
N CYS A 157 17.20 -12.34 22.59
CA CYS A 157 16.80 -13.03 23.83
C CYS A 157 16.12 -14.38 23.57
N MET A 158 15.54 -14.59 22.38
CA MET A 158 14.90 -15.85 22.01
C MET A 158 15.89 -16.88 21.47
N THR A 159 17.05 -16.44 20.98
CA THR A 159 18.12 -17.34 20.56
C THR A 159 18.87 -17.88 21.80
N PRO A 160 19.05 -19.20 21.92
CA PRO A 160 19.58 -19.83 23.15
C PRO A 160 21.05 -19.52 23.45
N PHE A 161 21.71 -18.70 22.62
CA PHE A 161 23.16 -18.47 22.66
C PHE A 161 23.59 -17.23 23.46
N LYS A 162 22.68 -16.39 23.98
CA LYS A 162 23.04 -15.24 24.82
C LYS A 162 22.08 -15.07 26.00
N LYS A 163 22.62 -15.01 27.23
CA LYS A 163 21.88 -14.56 28.41
C LYS A 163 21.48 -13.09 28.19
N CYS A 164 20.18 -12.81 28.10
CA CYS A 164 19.68 -11.44 28.18
C CYS A 164 19.78 -10.95 29.62
N LEU A 165 20.42 -9.80 29.79
CA LEU A 165 20.59 -9.05 31.03
C LEU A 165 19.65 -7.84 30.99
#